data_AF-A0A3M2EMT3-F1
#
_entry.id   AF-A0A3M2EMT3-F1
#
_cell.length_a   1.000
_cell.length_b   1.000
_cell.length_c   1.000
_cell.angle_alpha   90.00
_cell.angle_beta   90.00
_cell.angle_gamma   90.00
#
_symmetry.space_group_name_H-M   'P 1'
#
loop_
_entity.id
_entity.type
_entity.pdbx_description
1 polymer ?
#
loop_
_entity_poly.entity_id
_entity_poly.type
_entity_poly.pdbx_seq_one_letter_code
_entity_poly.pdbx_strand_id
1 'polypeptide(L)'
;MREYAPDSGRFSGQGYLAIYDRLATIFDDTVVLVENGVLREKVLLEYKTAKSSSGDRIDGNAHERLSFQIMQYLEVATQYTRCSFFVLANGAFVRYRNKYHVSFHMQADRLSNFAWFTMRYACTLPEYERFLNELLAWLFDGALVKG
;
A
#
# COMPACT_ATOMS: atom_id res chain seq x y z
N MET A 1 17.88 2.24 -27.17
CA MET A 1 17.01 1.36 -26.37
C MET A 1 15.95 0.84 -27.34
N ARG A 2 15.88 -0.48 -27.62
CA ARG A 2 14.81 -1.03 -28.47
C ARG A 2 13.58 -1.20 -27.59
N GLU A 3 12.51 -0.50 -27.91
CA GLU A 3 11.22 -0.68 -27.26
C GLU A 3 10.76 -2.12 -27.53
N TYR A 4 10.56 -2.91 -26.48
CA TYR A 4 10.02 -4.27 -26.59
C TYR A 4 8.50 -4.18 -26.53
N ALA A 5 7.86 -4.19 -27.70
CA ALA A 5 6.42 -4.29 -27.87
C ALA A 5 6.17 -5.35 -28.95
N PRO A 6 6.11 -6.65 -28.59
CA PRO A 6 5.94 -7.72 -29.58
C PRO A 6 4.58 -7.60 -30.26
N ASP A 7 4.52 -7.76 -31.58
CA ASP A 7 3.27 -7.74 -32.36
C ASP A 7 2.46 -9.06 -32.21
N SER A 8 3.08 -10.12 -31.70
CA SER A 8 2.47 -11.44 -31.52
C SER A 8 3.00 -12.17 -30.28
N GLY A 9 2.22 -13.14 -29.77
CA GLY A 9 2.58 -13.97 -28.62
C GLY A 9 1.81 -13.61 -27.34
N ARG A 10 2.19 -14.26 -26.23
CA ARG A 10 1.48 -14.12 -24.93
C ARG A 10 1.47 -12.68 -24.42
N PHE A 11 2.49 -11.89 -24.71
CA PHE A 11 2.63 -10.52 -24.22
C PHE A 11 2.23 -9.44 -25.25
N SER A 12 1.39 -9.78 -26.23
CA SER A 12 0.90 -8.83 -27.26
C SER A 12 -0.63 -8.77 -27.32
N GLY A 13 -1.17 -7.58 -27.64
CA GLY A 13 -2.61 -7.38 -27.89
C GLY A 13 -3.53 -7.98 -26.81
N GLN A 14 -4.56 -8.72 -27.25
CA GLN A 14 -5.48 -9.42 -26.36
C GLN A 14 -4.82 -10.53 -25.54
N GLY A 15 -3.72 -11.12 -26.03
CA GLY A 15 -2.94 -12.10 -25.30
C GLY A 15 -2.40 -11.54 -23.99
N TYR A 16 -1.94 -10.28 -24.00
CA TYR A 16 -1.46 -9.58 -22.80
C TYR A 16 -2.60 -9.36 -21.80
N LEU A 17 -3.76 -8.86 -22.25
CA LEU A 17 -4.94 -8.64 -21.40
C LEU A 17 -5.42 -9.94 -20.73
N ALA A 18 -5.42 -11.05 -21.48
CA ALA A 18 -5.84 -12.36 -20.99
C ALA A 18 -4.93 -12.92 -19.89
N ILE A 19 -3.67 -12.48 -19.76
CA ILE A 19 -2.79 -12.89 -18.64
C ILE A 19 -3.36 -12.40 -17.30
N TYR A 20 -4.06 -11.27 -17.32
CA TYR A 20 -4.61 -10.62 -16.13
C TYR A 20 -6.08 -10.96 -15.91
N ASP A 21 -6.70 -11.71 -16.81
CA ASP A 21 -8.11 -12.08 -16.69
C ASP A 21 -8.33 -12.91 -15.42
N ARG A 22 -9.30 -12.49 -14.60
CA ARG A 22 -9.64 -13.08 -13.29
C ARG A 22 -8.53 -13.01 -12.24
N LEU A 23 -7.42 -12.31 -12.49
CA LEU A 23 -6.51 -11.96 -11.42
C LEU A 23 -7.15 -10.86 -10.57
N ALA A 24 -7.08 -11.02 -9.26
CA ALA A 24 -7.52 -10.01 -8.30
C ALA A 24 -6.32 -9.56 -7.49
N THR A 25 -6.29 -8.27 -7.15
CA THR A 25 -5.35 -7.75 -6.17
C THR A 25 -5.71 -8.30 -4.80
N ILE A 26 -4.78 -9.03 -4.19
CA ILE A 26 -4.93 -9.59 -2.85
C ILE A 26 -4.18 -8.68 -1.87
N PHE A 27 -4.87 -8.32 -0.81
CA PHE A 27 -4.32 -7.61 0.35
C PHE A 27 -4.10 -8.61 1.46
N ASP A 28 -3.14 -8.36 2.34
CA ASP A 28 -2.96 -9.23 3.49
C ASP A 28 -4.19 -9.19 4.43
N ASP A 29 -4.84 -8.02 4.55
CA ASP A 29 -6.11 -7.91 5.27
C ASP A 29 -6.94 -6.69 4.82
N THR A 30 -8.18 -6.60 5.27
CA THR A 30 -9.10 -5.51 4.99
C THR A 30 -10.07 -5.30 6.14
N VAL A 31 -10.21 -4.05 6.60
CA VAL A 31 -11.22 -3.64 7.57
C VAL A 31 -12.23 -2.73 6.89
N VAL A 32 -13.54 -2.95 7.11
CA VAL A 32 -14.61 -2.15 6.52
C VAL A 32 -15.49 -1.56 7.59
N LEU A 33 -15.84 -0.28 7.44
CA LEU A 33 -16.87 0.37 8.24
C LEU A 33 -18.11 0.57 7.38
N VAL A 34 -19.18 -0.12 7.75
CA VAL A 34 -20.49 -0.01 7.11
C VAL A 34 -21.46 0.55 8.12
N GLU A 35 -22.13 1.64 7.74
CA GLU A 35 -23.12 2.31 8.59
C GLU A 35 -24.44 2.41 7.81
N ASN A 36 -25.54 1.92 8.39
CA ASN A 36 -26.85 1.90 7.74
C ASN A 36 -26.85 1.27 6.34
N GLY A 37 -26.03 0.24 6.12
CA GLY A 37 -25.88 -0.44 4.83
C GLY A 37 -25.00 0.30 3.81
N VAL A 38 -24.40 1.43 4.18
CA VAL A 38 -23.50 2.22 3.32
C VAL A 38 -22.06 2.02 3.74
N LEU A 39 -21.19 1.64 2.80
CA LEU A 39 -19.75 1.61 3.03
C LEU A 39 -19.24 3.03 3.26
N ARG A 40 -18.82 3.33 4.48
CA ARG A 40 -18.25 4.63 4.85
C ARG A 40 -16.79 4.72 4.47
N GLU A 41 -16.04 3.68 4.79
CA GLU A 41 -14.61 3.62 4.52
C GLU A 41 -14.13 2.17 4.49
N LYS A 42 -13.19 1.92 3.58
CA LYS A 42 -12.47 0.65 3.46
C LYS A 42 -11.00 0.88 3.79
N VAL A 43 -10.47 0.11 4.72
CA VAL A 43 -9.07 0.14 5.13
C VAL A 43 -8.40 -1.11 4.59
N LEU A 44 -7.46 -0.93 3.68
CA LEU A 44 -6.62 -1.98 3.10
C LEU A 44 -5.35 -2.09 3.96
N LEU A 45 -4.99 -3.31 4.38
CA LEU A 45 -3.80 -3.56 5.19
C LEU A 45 -2.79 -4.38 4.40
N GLU A 46 -1.52 -4.02 4.56
CA GLU A 46 -0.38 -4.77 4.04
C GLU A 46 0.69 -4.92 5.12
N TYR A 47 1.15 -6.15 5.34
CA TYR A 47 2.22 -6.48 6.26
C TYR A 47 3.53 -6.69 5.49
N LYS A 48 4.59 -6.01 5.92
CA LYS A 48 5.90 -6.12 5.29
C LYS A 48 7.01 -6.41 6.29
N THR A 49 7.85 -7.35 5.94
CA THR A 49 9.09 -7.59 6.67
C THR A 49 10.25 -7.52 5.69
N ALA A 50 11.33 -6.88 6.12
CA ALA A 50 12.59 -6.87 5.40
C ALA A 50 13.73 -7.28 6.32
N LYS A 51 14.75 -7.86 5.70
CA LYS A 51 16.03 -8.17 6.33
C LYS A 51 17.07 -7.18 5.82
N SER A 52 18.09 -6.95 6.64
CA SER A 52 19.30 -6.27 6.19
C SER A 52 20.32 -7.28 5.68
N SER A 53 20.95 -6.99 4.56
CA SER A 53 22.18 -7.66 4.14
C SER A 53 23.36 -7.00 4.86
N SER A 54 24.13 -7.80 5.61
CA SER A 54 25.32 -7.36 6.36
C SER A 54 25.11 -6.23 7.38
N GLY A 55 23.86 -5.96 7.78
CA GLY A 55 23.53 -4.92 8.77
C GLY A 55 23.61 -3.48 8.25
N ASP A 56 23.87 -3.26 6.95
CA ASP A 56 24.06 -1.91 6.39
C ASP A 56 22.96 -1.49 5.42
N ARG A 57 22.38 -2.44 4.69
CA ARG A 57 21.41 -2.18 3.62
C ARG A 57 20.21 -3.08 3.75
N ILE A 58 19.04 -2.53 3.48
CA ILE A 58 17.81 -3.31 3.36
C ILE A 58 17.90 -4.20 2.10
N ASP A 59 17.21 -5.34 2.10
CA ASP A 59 17.04 -6.18 0.91
C ASP A 59 16.75 -5.33 -0.33
N GLY A 60 17.49 -5.61 -1.41
CA GLY A 60 17.80 -4.64 -2.47
C GLY A 60 16.59 -3.96 -3.07
N ASN A 61 15.47 -4.69 -3.16
CA ASN A 61 14.24 -4.23 -3.82
C ASN A 61 13.04 -4.15 -2.87
N ALA A 62 13.22 -4.19 -1.54
CA ALA A 62 12.09 -4.15 -0.60
C ALA A 62 11.23 -2.89 -0.77
N HIS A 63 11.84 -1.71 -0.75
CA HIS A 63 11.14 -0.43 -1.00
C HIS A 63 10.53 -0.34 -2.42
N GLU A 64 11.20 -0.90 -3.42
CA GLU A 64 10.75 -0.88 -4.81
C GLU A 64 9.52 -1.75 -5.02
N ARG A 65 9.56 -3.00 -4.57
CA ARG A 65 8.44 -3.93 -4.66
C ARG A 65 7.21 -3.36 -3.97
N LEU A 66 7.38 -2.78 -2.79
CA LEU A 66 6.29 -2.15 -2.08
C LEU A 66 5.73 -0.95 -2.84
N SER A 67 6.59 -0.10 -3.43
CA SER A 67 6.14 1.02 -4.28
C SER A 67 5.28 0.56 -5.45
N PHE A 68 5.66 -0.56 -6.10
CA PHE A 68 4.85 -1.17 -7.15
C PHE A 68 3.51 -1.69 -6.64
N GLN A 69 3.49 -2.37 -5.48
CA GLN A 69 2.24 -2.83 -4.86
C GLN A 69 1.31 -1.65 -4.52
N ILE A 70 1.85 -0.55 -4.00
CA ILE A 70 1.09 0.67 -3.68
C ILE A 70 0.36 1.22 -4.92
N MET A 71 1.00 1.21 -6.09
CA MET A 71 0.34 1.67 -7.32
C MET A 71 -0.86 0.78 -7.69
N GLN A 72 -0.72 -0.55 -7.57
CA GLN A 72 -1.83 -1.48 -7.78
C GLN A 72 -2.96 -1.26 -6.76
N TYR A 73 -2.59 -0.90 -5.53
CA TYR A 73 -3.58 -0.66 -4.47
C TYR A 73 -4.29 0.66 -4.66
N LEU A 74 -3.60 1.69 -5.17
CA LEU A 74 -4.23 2.95 -5.53
C LEU A 74 -5.27 2.75 -6.62
N GLU A 75 -4.99 1.91 -7.63
CA GLU A 75 -5.99 1.54 -8.65
C GLU A 75 -7.25 0.94 -8.01
N VAL A 76 -7.10 -0.01 -7.10
CA VAL A 76 -8.24 -0.59 -6.38
C VAL A 76 -8.94 0.45 -5.49
N ALA A 77 -8.18 1.32 -4.82
CA ALA A 77 -8.71 2.34 -3.92
C ALA A 77 -9.62 3.35 -4.64
N THR A 78 -9.37 3.64 -5.93
CA THR A 78 -10.21 4.54 -6.73
C THR A 78 -11.64 4.04 -6.95
N GLN A 79 -11.90 2.75 -6.70
CA GLN A 79 -13.22 2.15 -6.81
C GLN A 79 -14.13 2.44 -5.60
N TYR A 80 -13.60 3.07 -4.55
CA TYR A 80 -14.33 3.36 -3.32
C TYR A 80 -14.41 4.87 -3.05
N THR A 81 -15.52 5.32 -2.46
CA THR A 81 -15.72 6.73 -2.11
C THR A 81 -14.70 7.24 -1.10
N ARG A 82 -14.29 6.38 -0.17
CA ARG A 82 -13.22 6.63 0.79
C ARG A 82 -12.45 5.34 1.05
N CYS A 83 -11.15 5.40 0.90
CA CYS A 83 -10.27 4.26 1.07
C CYS A 83 -9.01 4.68 1.80
N SER A 84 -8.55 3.84 2.71
CA SER A 84 -7.28 4.06 3.40
C SER A 84 -6.37 2.87 3.19
N PHE A 85 -5.08 3.11 3.03
CA PHE A 85 -4.07 2.08 2.88
C PHE A 85 -3.02 2.18 3.98
N PHE A 86 -2.90 1.12 4.77
CA PHE A 86 -1.94 1.06 5.88
C PHE A 86 -0.93 -0.04 5.65
N VAL A 87 0.35 0.34 5.75
CA VAL A 87 1.46 -0.60 5.67
C VAL A 87 2.04 -0.79 7.08
N LEU A 88 1.92 -2.01 7.58
CA LEU A 88 2.56 -2.46 8.81
C LEU A 88 3.89 -3.13 8.44
N ALA A 89 4.96 -2.34 8.46
CA ALA A 89 6.29 -2.82 8.09
C ALA A 89 7.16 -3.02 9.34
N ASN A 90 8.14 -3.92 9.35
CA ASN A 90 9.11 -3.95 10.46
C ASN A 90 10.09 -2.76 10.39
N GLY A 91 10.74 -2.45 11.52
CA GLY A 91 11.65 -1.29 11.62
C GLY A 91 12.91 -1.35 10.74
N ALA A 92 13.10 -2.39 9.93
CA ALA A 92 14.16 -2.44 8.92
C ALA A 92 13.93 -1.42 7.79
N PHE A 93 12.67 -1.15 7.43
CA PHE A 93 12.28 -0.20 6.38
C PHE A 93 12.71 1.24 6.69
N VAL A 94 12.69 1.63 7.97
CA VAL A 94 13.12 2.97 8.38
C VAL A 94 14.61 3.02 8.73
N ARG A 95 15.19 1.93 9.25
CA ARG A 95 16.58 1.88 9.70
C ARG A 95 17.59 1.73 8.57
N TYR A 96 17.32 0.90 7.57
CA TYR A 96 18.28 0.57 6.53
C TYR A 96 17.89 1.17 5.19
N ARG A 97 18.89 1.63 4.43
CA ARG A 97 18.68 2.39 3.20
C ARG A 97 18.94 1.55 1.96
N ASN A 98 18.17 1.82 0.91
CA ASN A 98 18.54 1.58 -0.48
C ASN A 98 18.21 2.86 -1.28
N LYS A 99 18.42 2.85 -2.60
CA LYS A 99 18.14 4.01 -3.47
C LYS A 99 16.70 4.54 -3.41
N TYR A 100 15.75 3.74 -2.91
CA TYR A 100 14.32 4.07 -2.85
C TYR A 100 13.82 4.35 -1.43
N HIS A 101 14.70 4.36 -0.42
CA HIS A 101 14.34 4.62 0.97
C HIS A 101 13.60 5.96 1.14
N VAL A 102 14.06 7.00 0.44
CA VAL A 102 13.44 8.32 0.44
C VAL A 102 11.99 8.28 -0.06
N SER A 103 11.70 7.42 -1.05
CA SER A 103 10.37 7.32 -1.65
C SER A 103 9.33 6.73 -0.71
N PHE A 104 9.74 5.93 0.28
CA PHE A 104 8.83 5.19 1.16
C PHE A 104 7.84 6.13 1.85
N HIS A 105 8.31 7.07 2.68
CA HIS A 105 7.41 8.03 3.33
C HIS A 105 6.91 9.14 2.40
N MET A 106 7.70 9.55 1.39
CA MET A 106 7.27 10.57 0.43
C MET A 106 6.03 10.17 -0.36
N GLN A 107 5.81 8.87 -0.62
CA GLN A 107 4.60 8.41 -1.28
C GLN A 107 3.36 8.66 -0.42
N ALA A 108 3.41 8.34 0.88
CA ALA A 108 2.28 8.62 1.77
C ALA A 108 1.96 10.11 1.85
N ASP A 109 3.00 10.94 1.96
CA ASP A 109 2.86 12.41 1.97
C ASP A 109 2.23 12.94 0.67
N ARG A 110 2.72 12.51 -0.50
CA ARG A 110 2.16 12.93 -1.79
C ARG A 110 0.72 12.44 -2.00
N LEU A 111 0.42 11.22 -1.56
CA LEU A 111 -0.92 10.64 -1.70
C LEU A 111 -1.92 11.22 -0.68
N SER A 112 -1.45 11.87 0.39
CA SER A 112 -2.30 12.55 1.37
C SER A 112 -3.16 13.67 0.77
N ASN A 113 -2.73 14.23 -0.37
CA ASN A 113 -3.44 15.28 -1.12
C ASN A 113 -4.82 14.85 -1.63
N PHE A 114 -5.05 13.55 -1.79
CA PHE A 114 -6.36 13.05 -2.18
C PHE A 114 -7.30 13.04 -0.97
N ALA A 115 -8.37 13.83 -1.02
CA ALA A 115 -9.32 13.94 0.09
C ALA A 115 -9.99 12.60 0.44
N TRP A 116 -10.16 11.73 -0.55
CA TRP A 116 -10.79 10.41 -0.45
C TRP A 116 -9.81 9.29 -0.05
N PHE A 117 -8.51 9.57 -0.02
CA PHE A 117 -7.47 8.58 0.23
C PHE A 117 -6.60 8.97 1.42
N THR A 118 -6.26 7.98 2.24
CA THR A 118 -5.24 8.13 3.29
C THR A 118 -4.24 7.01 3.15
N MET A 119 -2.95 7.33 3.24
CA MET A 119 -1.90 6.33 3.26
C MET A 119 -1.02 6.52 4.48
N ARG A 120 -0.71 5.43 5.19
CA ARG A 120 0.15 5.46 6.37
C ARG A 120 1.10 4.28 6.43
N TYR A 121 2.22 4.52 7.09
CA TYR A 121 3.21 3.52 7.44
C TYR A 121 3.32 3.45 8.96
N ALA A 122 3.39 2.24 9.49
CA ALA A 122 3.85 2.01 10.86
C ALA A 122 5.04 1.04 10.81
N CYS A 123 6.19 1.49 11.30
CA CYS A 123 7.47 0.77 11.26
C CYS A 123 8.09 0.56 12.65
N THR A 124 7.61 1.31 13.63
CA THR A 124 8.14 1.37 14.99
C THR A 124 7.02 1.13 16.00
N LEU A 125 7.38 0.73 17.22
CA LEU A 125 6.42 0.50 18.29
C LEU A 125 5.46 1.70 18.51
N PRO A 126 5.93 2.95 18.63
CA PRO A 126 5.03 4.09 18.79
C PRO A 126 4.10 4.32 17.59
N GLU A 127 4.50 3.93 16.38
CA GLU A 127 3.63 4.04 15.20
C GLU A 127 2.59 2.92 15.16
N TYR A 128 2.93 1.70 15.59
CA TYR A 128 1.96 0.62 15.71
C TYR A 128 0.90 0.94 16.77
N GLU A 129 1.33 1.44 17.94
CA GLU A 129 0.41 1.83 19.02
C GLU A 129 -0.55 2.94 18.55
N ARG A 130 -0.02 3.95 17.86
CA ARG A 130 -0.83 5.03 17.28
C ARG A 130 -1.85 4.49 16.28
N PHE A 131 -1.41 3.65 15.35
CA PHE A 131 -2.30 3.01 14.38
C PHE A 131 -3.44 2.24 15.05
N LEU A 132 -3.12 1.42 16.05
CA LEU A 132 -4.12 0.62 16.76
C LEU A 132 -5.13 1.51 17.51
N ASN A 133 -4.66 2.56 18.18
CA ASN A 133 -5.53 3.51 18.86
C ASN A 133 -6.45 4.25 17.88
N GLU A 134 -5.92 4.69 16.73
CA GLU A 134 -6.70 5.35 15.67
C GLU A 134 -7.71 4.39 15.02
N LEU A 135 -7.32 3.13 14.79
CA LEU A 135 -8.22 2.11 14.24
C LEU A 135 -9.36 1.81 15.21
N LEU A 136 -9.08 1.68 16.50
CA LEU A 136 -10.09 1.49 17.53
C LEU A 136 -11.05 2.69 17.59
N ALA A 137 -10.52 3.91 17.63
CA ALA A 137 -11.34 5.12 17.59
C ALA A 137 -12.20 5.17 16.32
N TRP A 138 -11.65 4.83 15.15
CA TRP A 138 -12.42 4.77 13.91
C TRP A 138 -13.52 3.71 13.92
N LEU A 139 -13.26 2.53 14.50
CA LEU A 139 -14.25 1.46 14.61
C LEU A 139 -15.45 1.85 15.48
N PHE A 140 -15.24 2.62 16.54
CA PHE A 140 -16.29 2.98 17.50
C PHE A 140 -16.90 4.37 17.29
N ASP A 141 -16.10 5.33 16.83
CA ASP A 141 -16.49 6.75 16.71
C ASP A 141 -16.64 7.20 15.23
N GLY A 142 -16.27 6.37 14.27
CA GLY A 142 -16.47 6.61 12.83
C GLY A 142 -15.52 7.65 12.19
N ALA A 143 -14.51 8.13 12.91
CA ALA A 143 -13.59 9.17 12.42
C ALA A 143 -12.14 8.68 12.34
N LEU A 144 -11.62 8.51 11.12
CA LEU A 144 -10.19 8.38 10.87
C LEU A 144 -9.64 9.82 10.76
N VAL A 145 -9.13 10.35 11.87
CA VAL A 145 -8.50 11.67 11.90
C VAL A 145 -7.29 11.64 10.97
N LYS A 146 -7.24 12.48 9.92
CA LYS A 146 -6.02 12.73 9.15
C LYS A 146 -5.03 13.44 10.08
N GLY A 147 -4.13 12.67 10.69
CA GLY A 147 -2.96 13.18 11.41
C GLY A 147 -1.90 13.70 10.47
#